data_AF-A0A527GJJ2-F1
#
_entry.id   AF-A0A527GJJ2-F1
#
_cell.length_a   1.000
_cell.length_b   1.000
_cell.length_c   1.000
_cell.angle_alpha   90.00
_cell.angle_beta   90.00
_cell.angle_gamma   90.00
#
_symmetry.space_group_name_H-M   'P 1'
#
loop_
_entity.id
_entity.type
_entity.pdbx_description
1 polymer ?
#
loop_
_entity_poly.entity_id
_entity_poly.type
_entity_poly.pdbx_seq_one_letter_code
_entity_poly.pdbx_strand_id
1 'polypeptide(L)'
;ASRIRLEQILVNLLQNALDAMKDQPDPRIEIELAERDDRVLISVRDNGPGLGPEAAGNLFMPFQTTKEKGLGLGLVISQEIAQELGGTLRLDPGNGIGASFT
;
A
#
# COMPACT_ATOMS: atom_id res chain seq x y z
N ALA A 1 -2.95 -13.05 -17.09
CA ALA A 1 -1.89 -12.98 -16.06
C ALA A 1 -1.85 -11.63 -15.36
N SER A 2 -1.74 -10.52 -16.09
CA SER A 2 -1.58 -9.17 -15.51
C SER A 2 -2.72 -8.70 -14.60
N ARG A 3 -3.98 -9.05 -14.91
CA ARG A 3 -5.14 -8.73 -14.04
C ARG A 3 -5.03 -9.36 -12.65
N ILE A 4 -4.68 -10.64 -12.56
CA ILE A 4 -4.51 -11.38 -11.29
C ILE A 4 -3.37 -10.78 -10.47
N ARG A 5 -2.29 -10.36 -11.15
CA ARG A 5 -1.15 -9.69 -10.53
C ARG A 5 -1.52 -8.31 -9.94
N LEU A 6 -2.26 -7.49 -10.68
CA LEU A 6 -2.75 -6.21 -10.15
C LEU A 6 -3.72 -6.41 -8.97
N GLU A 7 -4.60 -7.40 -9.05
CA GLU A 7 -5.49 -7.78 -7.95
C GLU A 7 -4.70 -8.13 -6.69
N GLN A 8 -3.60 -8.88 -6.81
CA GLN A 8 -2.73 -9.21 -5.68
C GLN A 8 -2.14 -7.97 -5.00
N ILE A 9 -1.72 -6.96 -5.77
CA ILE A 9 -1.26 -5.68 -5.22
C ILE A 9 -2.38 -5.02 -4.42
N LEU A 10 -3.57 -4.86 -5.04
CA LEU A 10 -4.69 -4.18 -4.41
C LEU A 10 -5.15 -4.91 -3.14
N VAL A 11 -5.28 -6.23 -3.18
CA VAL A 11 -5.66 -7.05 -2.02
C VAL A 11 -4.66 -6.88 -0.88
N ASN A 12 -3.36 -6.86 -1.18
CA ASN A 12 -2.33 -6.63 -0.15
C ASN A 12 -2.42 -5.21 0.45
N LEU A 13 -2.60 -4.17 -0.37
CA LEU A 13 -2.74 -2.79 0.12
C LEU A 13 -4.01 -2.62 0.98
N LEU A 14 -5.13 -3.19 0.54
CA LEU A 14 -6.39 -3.14 1.28
C LEU A 14 -6.31 -3.89 2.61
N GLN A 15 -5.66 -5.06 2.64
CA GLN A 15 -5.41 -5.77 3.91
C GLN A 15 -4.50 -4.97 4.85
N ASN A 16 -3.49 -4.29 4.31
CA ASN A 16 -2.62 -3.42 5.10
C ASN A 16 -3.39 -2.24 5.71
N ALA A 17 -4.23 -1.57 4.92
CA ALA A 17 -5.10 -0.49 5.38
C ALA A 17 -6.10 -0.99 6.46
N LEU A 18 -6.78 -2.11 6.22
CA LEU A 18 -7.71 -2.71 7.19
C LEU A 18 -7.04 -3.06 8.51
N ASP A 19 -5.82 -3.62 8.46
CA ASP A 19 -5.06 -3.94 9.67
C ASP A 19 -4.62 -2.68 10.43
N ALA A 20 -4.22 -1.62 9.72
CA ALA A 20 -3.78 -0.37 10.33
C ALA A 20 -4.92 0.40 11.03
N MET A 21 -6.16 0.21 10.57
CA MET A 21 -7.33 0.94 11.05
C MET A 21 -8.22 0.15 12.03
N LYS A 22 -7.77 -1.01 12.56
CA LYS A 22 -8.60 -1.86 13.44
C LYS A 22 -9.22 -1.12 14.62
N ASP A 23 -8.48 -0.17 15.19
CA ASP A 23 -8.90 0.63 16.35
C ASP A 23 -9.25 2.09 15.98
N GLN A 24 -9.36 2.39 14.68
CA GLN A 24 -9.65 3.73 14.17
C GLN A 24 -11.16 4.02 14.26
N PRO A 25 -11.59 5.14 14.89
CA PRO A 25 -12.97 5.59 14.79
C PRO A 25 -13.30 6.01 13.36
N ASP A 26 -14.44 5.54 12.84
CA ASP A 26 -14.91 5.80 11.46
C ASP A 26 -13.85 5.45 10.39
N PRO A 27 -13.48 4.17 10.24
CA PRO A 27 -12.42 3.75 9.34
C PRO A 27 -12.86 3.92 7.87
N ARG A 28 -12.01 4.58 7.08
CA ARG A 28 -12.25 4.86 5.66
C ARG A 28 -11.03 4.50 4.82
N ILE A 29 -11.29 3.74 3.75
CA ILE A 29 -10.33 3.54 2.66
C ILE A 29 -10.85 4.32 1.45
N GLU A 30 -9.99 5.12 0.86
CA GLU A 30 -10.24 5.83 -0.40
C GLU A 30 -9.38 5.23 -1.50
N ILE A 31 -10.00 4.92 -2.63
CA ILE A 31 -9.32 4.44 -3.82
C ILE A 31 -9.61 5.43 -4.94
N GLU A 32 -8.55 6.03 -5.47
CA GLU A 32 -8.64 6.96 -6.58
C GLU A 32 -7.91 6.41 -7.80
N LEU A 33 -8.49 6.64 -8.97
CA LEU A 33 -7.84 6.35 -10.24
C LEU A 33 -7.71 7.66 -11.00
N ALA A 34 -6.51 7.93 -11.50
CA ALA A 34 -6.23 9.06 -12.36
C ALA A 34 -5.41 8.61 -13.56
N GLU A 35 -5.77 9.10 -14.74
CA GLU A 35 -4.93 8.97 -15.93
C GLU A 35 -3.90 10.10 -15.94
N ARG A 36 -2.64 9.75 -16.19
CA ARG A 36 -1.49 10.65 -16.24
C ARG A 36 -0.62 10.23 -17.43
N ASP A 37 -0.73 11.00 -18.52
CA ASP A 37 -0.10 10.69 -19.79
C ASP A 37 -0.45 9.24 -20.21
N ASP A 38 0.55 8.40 -20.45
CA ASP A 38 0.38 7.00 -20.86
C ASP A 38 0.28 6.02 -19.67
N ARG A 39 -0.02 6.52 -18.45
CA ARG A 39 -0.07 5.73 -17.22
C ARG A 39 -1.37 5.92 -16.46
N VAL A 40 -1.75 4.87 -15.74
CA VAL A 40 -2.81 4.94 -14.72
C VAL A 40 -2.15 5.00 -13.35
N LEU A 41 -2.49 6.03 -12.58
CA LEU A 41 -2.16 6.16 -11.17
C LEU A 41 -3.33 5.62 -10.36
N ILE A 42 -3.07 4.67 -9.46
CA ILE A 42 -4.05 4.18 -8.50
C ILE A 42 -3.56 4.57 -7.12
N SER A 43 -4.31 5.43 -6.42
CA SER A 43 -4.01 5.80 -5.03
C SER A 43 -4.90 4.98 -4.10
N VAL A 44 -4.30 4.32 -3.11
CA VAL A 44 -5.01 3.67 -2.00
C VAL A 44 -4.62 4.37 -0.71
N ARG A 45 -5.60 5.02 -0.08
CA ARG A 45 -5.43 5.83 1.13
C ARG A 45 -6.30 5.31 2.26
N ASP A 46 -5.73 5.21 3.45
CA ASP A 46 -6.45 4.94 4.68
C ASP A 46 -6.49 6.19 5.58
N ASN A 47 -7.37 6.20 6.59
CA ASN A 47 -7.39 7.24 7.62
C ASN A 47 -6.89 6.75 8.98
N GLY A 48 -5.99 5.76 8.98
CA GLY A 48 -5.37 5.21 10.18
C GLY A 48 -4.33 6.14 10.80
N PRO A 49 -3.49 5.63 11.72
CA PRO A 49 -2.47 6.42 12.43
C PRO A 49 -1.29 6.84 11.53
N GLY A 50 -1.22 6.34 10.29
CA GLY A 50 -0.10 6.54 9.39
C GLY A 50 1.13 5.72 9.78
N LEU A 51 2.28 6.08 9.21
CA LEU A 51 3.54 5.35 9.36
C LEU A 51 4.59 6.29 9.98
N GLY A 52 5.20 5.86 11.09
CA GLY A 52 6.35 6.55 11.66
C GLY A 52 7.56 6.54 10.71
N PRO A 53 8.53 7.45 10.86
CA PRO A 53 9.67 7.60 9.94
C PRO A 53 10.48 6.31 9.74
N GLU A 54 10.70 5.56 10.82
CA GLU A 54 11.42 4.27 10.78
C GLU A 54 10.61 3.21 10.03
N ALA A 55 9.31 3.10 10.31
CA ALA A 55 8.44 2.18 9.61
C ALA A 55 8.41 2.50 8.11
N ALA A 56 8.26 3.78 7.74
CA ALA A 56 8.26 4.26 6.37
C ALA A 56 9.56 3.91 5.61
N GLY A 57 10.72 4.09 6.25
CA GLY A 57 12.02 3.73 5.67
C GLY A 57 12.19 2.24 5.42
N ASN A 58 11.47 1.40 6.17
CA ASN A 58 11.64 -0.05 6.15
C ASN A 58 10.50 -0.81 5.45
N LEU A 59 9.48 -0.13 4.92
CA LEU A 59 8.26 -0.73 4.33
C LEU A 59 8.50 -1.76 3.23
N PHE A 60 9.57 -1.56 2.45
CA PHE A 60 9.91 -2.41 1.31
C PHE A 60 11.10 -3.33 1.60
N MET A 61 11.48 -3.50 2.87
CA MET A 61 12.47 -4.49 3.27
C MET A 61 11.80 -5.84 3.55
N PRO A 62 12.35 -6.96 3.02
CA PRO A 62 11.85 -8.29 3.32
C PRO A 62 11.85 -8.58 4.83
N PHE A 63 10.84 -9.29 5.30
CA PHE A 63 10.68 -9.70 6.71
C PHE A 63 10.47 -8.55 7.70
N GLN A 64 10.36 -7.31 7.23
CA GLN A 64 9.97 -6.20 8.07
C GLN A 64 8.45 -6.17 8.21
N THR A 65 7.96 -6.38 9.43
CA THR A 65 6.53 -6.35 9.74
C THR A 65 6.32 -5.97 11.20
N THR A 66 5.30 -5.15 11.45
CA THR A 66 4.81 -4.87 12.80
C THR A 66 3.64 -5.78 13.19
N LYS A 67 3.19 -6.65 12.28
CA LYS A 67 2.05 -7.55 12.47
C LYS A 67 2.51 -8.89 13.06
N GLU A 68 1.83 -9.35 14.12
CA GLU A 68 2.12 -10.63 14.78
C GLU A 68 2.01 -11.86 13.86
N LYS A 69 1.19 -11.80 12.80
CA LYS A 69 0.93 -12.92 11.87
C LYS A 69 1.37 -12.64 10.42
N GLY A 70 2.11 -11.56 10.17
CA GLY A 70 2.59 -11.21 8.82
C GLY A 70 4.05 -11.59 8.64
N LEU A 71 4.42 -12.20 7.50
CA LEU A 71 5.82 -12.47 7.16
C LEU A 71 6.60 -11.22 6.71
N GLY A 72 5.94 -10.06 6.56
CA GLY A 72 6.60 -8.85 6.06
C GLY A 72 7.00 -8.91 4.59
N LEU A 73 6.34 -9.75 3.78
CA LEU A 73 6.65 -9.93 2.37
C LEU A 73 5.65 -9.26 1.43
N GLY A 74 4.46 -8.88 1.92
CA GLY A 74 3.36 -8.44 1.07
C GLY A 74 3.68 -7.21 0.22
N LEU A 75 4.27 -6.17 0.82
CA LEU A 75 4.65 -4.94 0.09
C LEU A 75 5.84 -5.15 -0.86
N VAL A 76 6.79 -6.02 -0.50
CA VAL A 76 7.92 -6.39 -1.37
C VAL A 76 7.41 -7.10 -2.63
N ILE A 77 6.58 -8.13 -2.46
CA ILE A 77 5.96 -8.85 -3.59
C ILE A 77 5.11 -7.89 -4.43
N SER A 78 4.37 -6.97 -3.79
CA SER A 78 3.57 -5.98 -4.51
C SER A 78 4.44 -5.02 -5.34
N GLN A 79 5.60 -4.62 -4.83
CA GLN A 79 6.56 -3.79 -5.56
C GLN A 79 7.19 -4.54 -6.74
N GLU A 80 7.57 -5.81 -6.55
CA GLU A 80 8.08 -6.66 -7.63
C GLU A 80 7.03 -6.82 -8.74
N ILE A 81 5.79 -7.13 -8.38
CA ILE A 81 4.69 -7.25 -9.35
C ILE A 81 4.47 -5.92 -10.09
N ALA A 82 4.52 -4.79 -9.40
CA ALA A 82 4.35 -3.48 -10.03
C ALA A 82 5.46 -3.22 -11.07
N GLN A 83 6.71 -3.57 -10.75
CA GLN A 83 7.85 -3.46 -11.66
C GLN A 83 7.72 -4.38 -12.87
N GLU A 84 7.30 -5.64 -12.68
CA GLU A 84 7.03 -6.59 -13.76
C GLU A 84 5.94 -6.10 -14.73
N LEU A 85 4.99 -5.31 -14.24
CA LEU A 85 3.93 -4.67 -15.04
C LEU A 85 4.38 -3.34 -15.68
N GLY A 86 5.64 -2.91 -15.50
CA GLY A 86 6.17 -1.64 -16.01
C GLY A 86 5.79 -0.40 -15.19
N GLY A 87 5.21 -0.61 -14.02
CA GLY A 87 4.80 0.43 -13.07
C GLY A 87 5.77 0.57 -11.89
N THR A 88 5.30 1.21 -10.84
CA THR A 88 6.02 1.30 -9.56
C THR A 88 4.99 1.39 -8.44
N LEU A 89 5.31 0.81 -7.28
CA LEU A 89 4.56 0.99 -6.04
C LEU A 89 5.40 1.83 -5.07
N ARG A 90 4.81 2.89 -4.53
CA ARG A 90 5.48 3.82 -3.59
C ARG A 90 4.56 4.16 -2.42
N LEU A 91 5.17 4.53 -1.30
CA LEU A 91 4.50 5.30 -0.26
C LEU A 91 4.47 6.76 -0.71
N ASP A 92 3.28 7.35 -0.74
CA ASP A 92 3.09 8.79 -0.97
C ASP A 92 3.17 9.51 0.39
N PRO A 93 3.87 10.66 0.50
CA PRO A 93 3.90 11.48 1.71
C PRO A 93 2.51 11.85 2.25
N GLY A 94 1.46 11.81 1.43
CA GLY A 94 0.09 12.01 1.86
C GLY A 94 -0.15 13.40 2.45
N ASN A 95 -1.26 13.55 3.19
CA ASN A 95 -1.64 14.80 3.86
C ASN A 95 -1.39 14.76 5.39
N GLY A 96 -0.64 13.76 5.87
CA GLY A 96 -0.38 13.54 7.29
C GLY A 96 -1.46 12.74 8.04
N ILE A 97 -2.49 12.25 7.34
CA ILE A 97 -3.51 11.35 7.89
C ILE A 97 -3.37 9.99 7.20
N GLY A 98 -3.25 8.91 7.99
CA GLY A 98 -3.14 7.54 7.47
C GLY A 98 -1.91 7.28 6.60
N ALA A 99 -1.96 6.18 5.84
CA ALA A 99 -0.98 5.86 4.82
C ALA A 99 -1.59 5.98 3.41
N SER A 100 -0.75 6.35 2.45
CA SER A 100 -1.13 6.50 1.03
C SER A 100 -0.13 5.74 0.17
N PHE A 101 -0.62 4.88 -0.72
CA PHE A 101 0.21 4.15 -1.68
C PHE A 101 -0.23 4.43 -3.12
N THR A 102 0.74 4.53 -4.03
CA THR A 102 0.54 4.76 -5.47
C THR A 102 1.39 3.87 -6.34
#